data_AF-A0A529FRI3-F1
#
_entry.id   AF-A0A529FRI3-F1
#
_cell.length_a   1.000
_cell.length_b   1.000
_cell.length_c   1.000
_cell.angle_alpha   90.00
_cell.angle_beta   90.00
_cell.angle_gamma   90.00
#
_symmetry.space_group_name_H-M   'P 1'
#
loop_
_entity.id
_entity.type
_entity.pdbx_description
1 polymer ?
#
loop_
_entity_poly.entity_id
_entity_poly.type
_entity_poly.pdbx_seq_one_letter_code
_entity_poly.pdbx_strand_id
1 'polypeptide(L)'
;MQVAQRLYEGMDIGGETAGLITYMRTDGVQMAPEAIDAARDAIVSEFGQKYLPEKPRFYTTKAKNAQEAHEAIRPTDFKRTPASVRQYLDADQARLYELIWKRAIASQMQPAEIERTTVEIEAVNGARTAELRAVGSVIRFDGFIAAYTDQKDEDAEDEESRRLPEIRAGTLADAATIKLPKRIPYHVAMDLLLTGRWMDVAEAHRWGLVNEVLPKEKLEDRVWEIARLLASGPPLVF
;
A
#
# COMPACT_ATOMS: atom_id res chain seq x y z
N MET A 1 4.69 16.03 27.14
CA MET A 1 3.58 16.56 27.98
C MET A 1 3.50 18.08 28.02
N GLN A 2 4.60 18.84 28.17
CA GLN A 2 4.54 20.32 28.21
C GLN A 2 3.89 20.96 26.96
N VAL A 3 4.13 20.41 25.76
CA VAL A 3 3.51 20.90 24.51
C VAL A 3 2.00 20.73 24.56
N ALA A 4 1.51 19.56 24.97
CA ALA A 4 0.08 19.29 25.13
C ALA A 4 -0.57 20.18 26.19
N GLN A 5 0.12 20.44 27.31
CA GLN A 5 -0.34 21.37 28.34
C GLN A 5 -0.59 22.77 27.75
N ARG A 6 0.36 23.30 26.96
CA ARG A 6 0.20 24.60 26.29
C ARG A 6 -0.96 24.61 25.30
N LEU A 7 -1.12 23.56 24.49
CA LEU A 7 -2.25 23.43 23.57
C LEU A 7 -3.61 23.36 24.29
N TYR A 8 -3.65 22.81 25.52
CA TYR A 8 -4.86 22.77 26.34
C TYR A 8 -5.17 24.10 27.03
N GLU A 9 -4.18 24.72 27.67
CA GLU A 9 -4.33 25.97 28.43
C GLU A 9 -4.68 27.18 27.54
N GLY A 10 -4.20 27.17 26.29
CA GLY A 10 -4.60 28.13 25.27
C GLY A 10 -3.44 28.73 24.50
N MET A 11 -3.72 29.06 23.24
CA MET A 11 -2.83 29.80 22.34
C MET A 11 -3.52 31.10 21.91
N ASP A 12 -2.76 32.14 21.62
CA ASP A 12 -3.29 33.35 20.99
C ASP A 12 -3.53 33.07 19.50
N ILE A 13 -4.80 32.99 19.11
CA ILE A 13 -5.25 32.68 17.75
C ILE A 13 -6.09 33.85 17.28
N GLY A 14 -5.48 34.76 16.51
CA GLY A 14 -6.19 35.91 15.93
C GLY A 14 -6.72 36.90 16.98
N GLY A 15 -6.07 37.03 18.14
CA GLY A 15 -6.48 37.94 19.21
C GLY A 15 -7.37 37.31 20.28
N GLU A 16 -7.68 36.02 20.17
CA GLU A 16 -8.41 35.25 21.17
C GLU A 16 -7.52 34.15 21.78
N THR A 17 -7.48 34.07 23.10
CA THR A 17 -6.86 32.94 23.80
C THR A 17 -7.80 31.75 23.76
N ALA A 18 -7.41 30.68 23.06
CA ALA A 18 -8.24 29.48 22.95
C ALA A 18 -7.43 28.19 23.12
N GLY A 19 -7.98 27.27 23.93
CA GLY A 19 -7.51 25.88 24.02
C GLY A 19 -7.77 25.14 22.71
N LEU A 20 -6.75 24.52 22.15
CA LEU A 20 -6.80 23.79 20.88
C LEU A 20 -7.16 22.32 21.04
N ILE A 21 -6.87 21.72 22.18
CA ILE A 21 -7.14 20.30 22.46
C ILE A 21 -7.89 20.12 23.77
N THR A 22 -8.56 18.98 23.92
CA THR A 22 -9.13 18.53 25.19
C THR A 22 -8.04 18.15 26.20
N TYR A 23 -8.44 17.90 27.45
CA TYR A 23 -7.51 17.60 28.54
C TYR A 23 -6.65 16.35 28.24
N MET A 24 -5.34 16.53 28.23
CA MET A 24 -4.37 15.54 27.72
C MET A 24 -4.01 14.40 28.70
N ARG A 25 -4.54 14.42 29.92
CA ARG A 25 -4.33 13.34 30.91
C ARG A 25 -5.62 12.54 31.02
N THR A 26 -5.80 11.63 30.07
CA THR A 26 -6.99 10.81 29.90
C THR A 26 -6.57 9.42 29.41
N ASP A 27 -7.29 8.42 29.85
CA ASP A 27 -7.29 7.05 29.35
C ASP A 27 -8.55 6.73 28.53
N GLY A 28 -9.46 7.70 28.42
CA GLY A 28 -10.65 7.61 27.61
C GLY A 28 -10.35 7.70 26.11
N VAL A 29 -11.07 6.91 25.32
CA VAL A 29 -11.02 6.92 23.84
C VAL A 29 -12.33 7.38 23.21
N GLN A 30 -13.32 7.68 24.04
CA GLN A 30 -14.64 8.15 23.63
C GLN A 30 -14.61 9.65 23.35
N MET A 31 -15.33 10.08 22.31
CA MET A 31 -15.60 11.49 22.04
C MET A 31 -17.06 11.79 22.38
N ALA A 32 -17.32 13.01 22.84
CA ALA A 32 -18.69 13.48 23.03
C ALA A 32 -19.47 13.46 21.69
N PRO A 33 -20.80 13.22 21.71
CA PRO A 33 -21.61 13.21 20.48
C PRO A 33 -21.43 14.45 19.60
N GLU A 34 -21.38 15.63 20.21
CA GLU A 34 -21.20 16.91 19.51
C GLU A 34 -19.85 16.98 18.79
N ALA A 35 -18.81 16.36 19.37
CA ALA A 35 -17.49 16.29 18.76
C ALA A 35 -17.42 15.28 17.62
N ILE A 36 -18.18 14.18 17.71
CA ILE A 36 -18.35 13.22 16.61
C ILE A 36 -19.02 13.92 15.43
N ASP A 37 -20.09 14.66 15.66
CA ASP A 37 -20.79 15.40 14.61
C ASP A 37 -19.88 16.47 13.97
N ALA A 38 -19.15 17.23 14.78
CA ALA A 38 -18.18 18.21 14.28
C ALA A 38 -17.05 17.56 13.44
N ALA A 39 -16.55 16.39 13.85
CA ALA A 39 -15.56 15.63 13.09
C ALA A 39 -16.14 15.16 11.75
N ARG A 40 -17.40 14.68 11.75
CA ARG A 40 -18.10 14.24 10.54
C ARG A 40 -18.30 15.37 9.54
N ASP A 41 -18.69 16.55 10.02
CA ASP A 41 -18.80 17.75 9.18
C ASP A 41 -17.45 18.13 8.57
N ALA A 42 -16.38 18.11 9.37
CA ALA A 42 -15.02 18.38 8.90
C ALA A 42 -14.51 17.34 7.90
N ILE A 43 -14.90 16.06 8.03
CA ILE A 43 -14.58 15.04 7.02
C ILE A 43 -15.19 15.41 5.66
N VAL A 44 -16.45 15.87 5.65
CA VAL A 44 -17.12 16.27 4.41
C VAL A 44 -16.46 17.49 3.80
N SER A 45 -16.06 18.48 4.60
CA SER A 45 -15.42 19.70 4.08
C SER A 45 -13.99 19.47 3.58
N GLU A 46 -13.19 18.69 4.30
CA GLU A 46 -11.76 18.51 4.01
C GLU A 46 -11.47 17.36 3.02
N PHE A 47 -12.24 16.27 3.09
CA PHE A 47 -11.96 15.04 2.32
C PHE A 47 -13.08 14.72 1.32
N GLY A 48 -14.32 15.14 1.61
CA GLY A 48 -15.50 14.91 0.77
C GLY A 48 -16.36 13.73 1.20
N GLN A 49 -17.57 13.67 0.66
CA GLN A 49 -18.65 12.78 1.11
C GLN A 49 -18.26 11.28 1.12
N LYS A 50 -17.42 10.84 0.18
CA LYS A 50 -17.00 9.43 0.08
C LYS A 50 -16.21 8.93 1.29
N TYR A 51 -15.59 9.83 2.05
CA TYR A 51 -14.81 9.49 3.25
C TYR A 51 -15.66 9.43 4.52
N LEU A 52 -16.93 9.83 4.47
CA LEU A 52 -17.83 9.83 5.61
C LEU A 52 -18.56 8.48 5.74
N PRO A 53 -18.45 7.76 6.86
CA PRO A 53 -19.27 6.60 7.16
C PRO A 53 -20.74 6.95 7.30
N GLU A 54 -21.61 6.05 6.83
CA GLU A 54 -23.07 6.19 6.98
C GLU A 54 -23.47 6.40 8.45
N LYS A 55 -22.84 5.66 9.36
CA LYS A 55 -23.08 5.74 10.82
C LYS A 55 -21.85 6.24 11.57
N PRO A 56 -22.02 7.03 12.64
CA PRO A 56 -20.92 7.45 13.50
C PRO A 56 -20.21 6.25 14.14
N ARG A 57 -18.91 6.39 14.39
CA ARG A 57 -18.09 5.36 15.03
C ARG A 57 -17.94 5.68 16.52
N PHE A 58 -18.26 4.71 17.36
CA PHE A 58 -18.09 4.82 18.82
C PHE A 58 -16.97 3.89 19.27
N TYR A 59 -16.06 4.42 20.07
CA TYR A 59 -14.94 3.68 20.65
C TYR A 59 -15.09 3.64 22.16
N THR A 60 -14.90 2.47 22.75
CA THR A 60 -14.96 2.26 24.20
C THR A 60 -13.77 1.42 24.64
N THR A 61 -13.25 1.73 25.81
CA THR A 61 -12.28 0.90 26.53
C THR A 61 -13.00 0.20 27.69
N LYS A 62 -12.55 -1.01 28.07
CA LYS A 62 -13.05 -1.67 29.28
C LYS A 62 -12.49 -0.93 30.49
N ALA A 63 -13.28 -0.03 31.06
CA ALA A 63 -12.84 0.73 32.20
C ALA A 63 -12.67 -0.16 33.45
N LYS A 64 -11.55 -0.08 34.17
CA LYS A 64 -11.38 -0.71 35.50
C LYS A 64 -11.91 0.18 36.62
N ASN A 65 -11.95 1.50 36.46
CA ASN A 65 -12.41 2.47 37.46
C ASN A 65 -13.32 3.58 36.87
N ALA A 66 -14.15 4.21 37.69
CA ALA A 66 -15.06 5.29 37.27
C ALA A 66 -14.34 6.62 36.91
N GLN A 67 -13.05 6.75 37.21
CA GLN A 67 -12.21 7.85 36.74
C GLN A 67 -11.87 7.73 35.25
N GLU A 68 -12.08 6.56 34.63
CA GLU A 68 -11.74 6.28 33.24
C GLU A 68 -12.84 6.74 32.25
N ALA A 69 -13.79 7.55 32.73
CA ALA A 69 -14.89 8.14 31.96
C ALA A 69 -14.53 9.49 31.32
N HIS A 70 -13.24 9.78 31.15
CA HIS A 70 -12.80 11.01 30.50
C HIS A 70 -12.94 10.94 28.98
N GLU A 71 -12.95 12.10 28.34
CA GLU A 71 -13.00 12.24 26.90
C GLU A 71 -11.62 11.96 26.27
N ALA A 72 -11.59 11.50 25.03
CA ALA A 72 -10.36 11.37 24.24
C ALA A 72 -9.65 12.70 24.04
N ILE A 73 -8.33 12.64 23.80
CA ILE A 73 -7.55 13.79 23.34
C ILE A 73 -7.90 14.06 21.88
N ARG A 74 -8.52 15.21 21.62
CA ARG A 74 -8.99 15.64 20.29
C ARG A 74 -8.93 17.16 20.17
N PRO A 75 -9.08 17.73 18.96
CA PRO A 75 -9.31 19.16 18.79
C PRO A 75 -10.58 19.61 19.53
N THR A 76 -10.55 20.82 20.10
CA THR A 76 -11.74 21.47 20.66
C THR A 76 -12.71 21.89 19.57
N ASP A 77 -12.18 22.28 18.40
CA ASP A 77 -12.93 22.61 17.18
C ASP A 77 -12.22 21.99 15.96
N PHE A 78 -12.94 21.17 15.20
CA PHE A 78 -12.40 20.51 14.01
C PHE A 78 -12.23 21.44 12.81
N LYS A 79 -12.89 22.61 12.79
CA LYS A 79 -12.71 23.64 11.75
C LYS A 79 -11.35 24.33 11.81
N ARG A 80 -10.68 24.23 12.96
CA ARG A 80 -9.29 24.67 13.14
C ARG A 80 -8.34 23.64 12.53
N THR A 81 -8.30 23.57 11.20
CA THR A 81 -7.40 22.64 10.51
C THR A 81 -5.93 22.91 10.88
N PRO A 82 -5.04 21.89 10.83
CA PRO A 82 -3.62 22.09 11.12
C PRO A 82 -2.98 23.21 10.29
N ALA A 83 -3.42 23.35 9.03
CA ALA A 83 -3.00 24.43 8.14
C ALA A 83 -3.45 25.82 8.64
N SER A 84 -4.71 25.97 9.10
CA SER A 84 -5.24 27.27 9.50
C SER A 84 -4.61 27.81 10.78
N VAL A 85 -4.25 26.92 11.72
CA VAL A 85 -3.61 27.30 12.99
C VAL A 85 -2.09 27.37 12.92
N ARG A 86 -1.47 26.88 11.84
CA ARG A 86 -0.01 26.70 11.72
C ARG A 86 0.82 27.93 12.08
N GLN A 87 0.32 29.11 11.68
CA GLN A 87 1.00 30.41 11.87
C GLN A 87 1.05 30.87 13.33
N TYR A 88 0.17 30.34 14.18
CA TYR A 88 0.08 30.71 15.60
C TYR A 88 0.86 29.76 16.52
N LEU A 89 1.46 28.70 15.94
CA LEU A 89 2.08 27.61 16.69
C LEU A 89 3.58 27.51 16.41
N ASP A 90 4.34 27.20 17.46
CA ASP A 90 5.72 26.75 17.29
C ASP A 90 5.78 25.38 16.58
N ALA A 91 6.98 24.95 16.18
CA ALA A 91 7.15 23.73 15.39
C ALA A 91 6.71 22.45 16.14
N ASP A 92 6.85 22.40 17.46
CA ASP A 92 6.46 21.24 18.25
C ASP A 92 4.95 21.20 18.49
N GLN A 93 4.37 22.37 18.77
CA GLN A 93 2.93 22.58 18.91
C GLN A 93 2.19 22.24 17.63
N ALA A 94 2.68 22.72 16.48
CA ALA A 94 2.09 22.44 15.18
C ALA A 94 2.08 20.93 14.89
N ARG A 95 3.23 20.25 15.06
CA ARG A 95 3.34 18.80 14.84
C ARG A 95 2.44 17.99 15.76
N LEU A 96 2.37 18.36 17.05
CA LEU A 96 1.52 17.66 18.01
C LEU A 96 0.04 17.90 17.72
N TYR A 97 -0.35 19.14 17.42
CA TYR A 97 -1.72 19.47 17.08
C TYR A 97 -2.18 18.74 15.81
N GLU A 98 -1.34 18.74 14.78
CA GLU A 98 -1.59 18.02 13.54
C GLU A 98 -1.80 16.53 13.78
N LEU A 99 -0.93 15.89 14.58
CA LEU A 99 -1.07 14.49 14.95
C LEU A 99 -2.41 14.20 15.64
N ILE A 100 -2.79 15.04 16.61
CA ILE A 100 -4.05 14.91 17.36
C ILE A 100 -5.25 15.09 16.42
N TRP A 101 -5.21 16.11 15.56
CA TRP A 101 -6.27 16.41 14.60
C TRP A 101 -6.44 15.26 13.59
N LYS A 102 -5.35 14.80 12.96
CA LYS A 102 -5.36 13.69 12.01
C LYS A 102 -5.89 12.42 12.67
N ARG A 103 -5.47 12.11 13.89
CA ARG A 103 -5.93 10.94 14.64
C ARG A 103 -7.43 10.98 14.95
N ALA A 104 -7.93 12.15 15.38
CA ALA A 104 -9.33 12.32 15.74
C ALA A 104 -10.25 12.26 14.50
N ILE A 105 -9.89 12.95 13.41
CA ILE A 105 -10.61 12.89 12.12
C ILE A 105 -10.63 11.45 11.58
N ALA A 106 -9.46 10.81 11.50
CA ALA A 106 -9.34 9.46 10.96
C ALA A 106 -10.22 8.43 11.71
N SER A 107 -10.43 8.63 13.02
CA SER A 107 -11.30 7.77 13.82
C SER A 107 -12.76 7.77 13.35
N GLN A 108 -13.22 8.82 12.67
CA GLN A 108 -14.58 8.95 12.16
C GLN A 108 -14.70 8.75 10.65
N MET A 109 -13.61 8.40 9.96
CA MET A 109 -13.60 8.19 8.51
C MET A 109 -14.00 6.76 8.09
N GLN A 110 -14.29 6.59 6.80
CA GLN A 110 -14.47 5.28 6.16
C GLN A 110 -13.19 4.43 6.29
N PRO A 111 -13.32 3.09 6.40
CA PRO A 111 -12.15 2.23 6.42
C PRO A 111 -11.45 2.28 5.05
N ALA A 112 -10.15 2.04 5.05
CA ALA A 112 -9.44 1.76 3.81
C ALA A 112 -9.91 0.40 3.26
N GLU A 113 -10.08 0.32 1.95
CA GLU A 113 -10.33 -0.93 1.23
C GLU A 113 -9.04 -1.36 0.57
N ILE A 114 -8.49 -2.48 1.02
CA ILE A 114 -7.22 -3.03 0.53
C ILE A 114 -7.51 -4.39 -0.08
N GLU A 115 -7.18 -4.53 -1.36
CA GLU A 115 -7.21 -5.81 -2.06
C GLU A 115 -5.87 -6.50 -1.84
N ARG A 116 -5.90 -7.69 -1.22
CA ARG A 116 -4.71 -8.50 -0.96
C ARG A 116 -4.71 -9.72 -1.87
N THR A 117 -3.66 -9.86 -2.67
CA THR A 117 -3.42 -11.04 -3.51
C THR A 117 -2.37 -11.91 -2.82
N THR A 118 -2.72 -13.16 -2.55
CA THR A 118 -1.76 -14.18 -2.09
C THR A 118 -1.59 -15.22 -3.19
N VAL A 119 -0.34 -15.50 -3.54
CA VAL A 119 0.04 -16.48 -4.55
C VAL A 119 0.87 -17.54 -3.87
N GLU A 120 0.42 -18.77 -3.97
CA GLU A 120 1.13 -19.95 -3.50
C GLU A 120 1.61 -20.71 -4.74
N ILE A 121 2.91 -20.99 -4.79
CA ILE A 121 3.58 -21.61 -5.93
C ILE A 121 4.22 -22.89 -5.43
N GLU A 122 3.76 -24.02 -5.95
CA GLU A 122 4.41 -25.31 -5.74
C GLU A 122 5.51 -25.49 -6.78
N ALA A 123 6.75 -25.68 -6.32
CA ALA A 123 7.90 -25.97 -7.15
C ALA A 123 8.32 -27.43 -6.95
N VAL A 124 8.12 -28.25 -7.99
CA VAL A 124 8.47 -29.67 -7.99
C VAL A 124 9.77 -29.89 -8.78
N ASN A 125 10.74 -30.55 -8.16
CA ASN A 125 11.98 -31.01 -8.79
C ASN A 125 12.22 -32.49 -8.47
N GLY A 126 11.73 -33.36 -9.34
CA GLY A 126 11.73 -34.81 -9.12
C GLY A 126 10.87 -35.16 -7.90
N ALA A 127 11.47 -35.83 -6.91
CA ALA A 127 10.79 -36.19 -5.65
C ALA A 127 10.80 -35.06 -4.60
N ARG A 128 11.35 -33.88 -4.92
CA ARG A 128 11.42 -32.73 -4.00
C ARG A 128 10.33 -31.73 -4.36
N THR A 129 9.61 -31.26 -3.36
CA THR A 129 8.62 -30.20 -3.48
C THR A 129 9.04 -29.04 -2.57
N ALA A 130 8.89 -27.82 -3.06
CA ALA A 130 9.01 -26.59 -2.27
C ALA A 130 7.75 -25.74 -2.47
N GLU A 131 7.28 -25.11 -1.40
CA GLU A 131 6.20 -24.13 -1.45
C GLU A 131 6.80 -22.73 -1.36
N LEU A 132 6.49 -21.89 -2.34
CA LEU A 132 6.82 -20.47 -2.33
C LEU A 132 5.54 -19.67 -2.15
N ARG A 133 5.64 -18.56 -1.42
CA ARG A 133 4.52 -17.66 -1.19
C ARG A 133 4.91 -16.24 -1.58
N ALA A 134 4.09 -15.60 -2.40
CA ALA A 134 4.14 -14.19 -2.68
C ALA A 134 2.85 -13.53 -2.20
N VAL A 135 2.97 -12.33 -1.63
CA VAL A 135 1.82 -11.53 -1.19
C VAL A 135 2.00 -10.14 -1.79
N GLY A 136 0.95 -9.63 -2.40
CA GLY A 136 0.85 -8.24 -2.80
C GLY A 136 -0.43 -7.61 -2.31
N SER A 137 -0.44 -6.29 -2.24
CA SER A 137 -1.62 -5.53 -1.86
C SER A 137 -1.80 -4.30 -2.74
N VAL A 138 -3.05 -3.89 -2.93
CA VAL A 138 -3.42 -2.68 -3.66
C VAL A 138 -4.52 -1.96 -2.86
N ILE A 139 -4.29 -0.68 -2.55
CA ILE A 139 -5.33 0.19 -1.96
C ILE A 139 -6.38 0.48 -3.05
N ARG A 140 -7.60 -0.03 -2.87
CA ARG A 140 -8.77 0.28 -3.71
C ARG A 140 -9.42 1.59 -3.29
N PHE A 141 -9.43 1.84 -1.99
CA PHE A 141 -9.88 3.10 -1.39
C PHE A 141 -9.03 3.39 -0.14
N ASP A 142 -8.49 4.58 -0.06
CA ASP A 142 -7.58 5.02 1.01
C ASP A 142 -8.31 5.29 2.34
N GLY A 143 -9.59 5.68 2.32
CA GLY A 143 -10.39 5.86 3.52
C GLY A 143 -9.68 6.75 4.56
N PHE A 144 -9.60 6.28 5.81
CA PHE A 144 -8.93 7.02 6.88
C PHE A 144 -7.42 7.23 6.67
N ILE A 145 -6.77 6.47 5.77
CA ILE A 145 -5.33 6.63 5.46
C ILE A 145 -5.10 8.02 4.83
N ALA A 146 -6.08 8.53 4.08
CA ALA A 146 -6.02 9.86 3.46
C ALA A 146 -5.78 10.99 4.46
N ALA A 147 -6.15 10.82 5.73
CA ALA A 147 -5.87 11.82 6.77
C ALA A 147 -4.39 11.88 7.17
N TYR A 148 -3.61 10.83 6.90
CA TYR A 148 -2.19 10.74 7.27
C TYR A 148 -1.25 10.97 6.09
N THR A 149 -1.70 10.73 4.86
CA THR A 149 -0.91 10.98 3.65
C THR A 149 -0.85 12.48 3.38
N ASP A 150 0.30 13.09 3.60
CA ASP A 150 0.54 14.47 3.16
C ASP A 150 0.58 14.49 1.62
N GLN A 151 -0.09 15.45 0.99
CA GLN A 151 -0.12 15.61 -0.48
C GLN A 151 1.26 15.76 -1.16
N LYS A 152 2.37 15.76 -0.39
CA LYS A 152 3.74 15.87 -0.88
C LYS A 152 4.55 14.58 -0.85
N ASP A 153 4.10 13.56 -0.13
CA ASP A 153 4.82 12.29 0.00
C ASP A 153 4.13 11.21 -0.84
N GLU A 154 4.16 11.37 -2.16
CA GLU A 154 3.74 10.33 -3.11
C GLU A 154 4.73 9.14 -3.18
N ASP A 155 5.93 9.28 -2.60
CA ASP A 155 7.05 8.34 -2.76
C ASP A 155 7.34 7.45 -1.54
N ALA A 156 6.50 7.47 -0.49
CA ALA A 156 6.63 6.53 0.63
C ALA A 156 6.02 5.17 0.25
N GLU A 157 6.70 4.43 -0.65
CA GLU A 157 6.36 3.03 -0.91
C GLU A 157 6.68 2.18 0.33
N ASP A 158 5.66 1.87 1.14
CA ASP A 158 5.75 0.81 2.15
C ASP A 158 6.16 -0.51 1.46
N GLU A 159 7.11 -1.25 2.03
CA GLU A 159 7.54 -2.56 1.50
C GLU A 159 6.39 -3.58 1.41
N GLU A 160 5.29 -3.38 2.16
CA GLU A 160 4.04 -4.16 2.12
C GLU A 160 3.11 -3.81 0.93
N SER A 161 3.37 -2.68 0.26
CA SER A 161 2.62 -2.15 -0.90
C SER A 161 3.12 -2.68 -2.25
N ARG A 162 3.90 -3.77 -2.25
CA ARG A 162 4.38 -4.36 -3.50
C ARG A 162 3.21 -4.95 -4.28
N ARG A 163 2.85 -4.29 -5.38
CA ARG A 163 1.86 -4.79 -6.33
C ARG A 163 2.40 -6.05 -6.99
N LEU A 164 1.60 -7.10 -7.03
CA LEU A 164 1.90 -8.26 -7.86
C LEU A 164 1.44 -7.98 -9.30
N PRO A 165 2.14 -8.52 -10.31
CA PRO A 165 1.65 -8.49 -11.68
C PRO A 165 0.33 -9.28 -11.79
N GLU A 166 -0.44 -9.05 -12.85
CA GLU A 166 -1.64 -9.83 -13.14
C GLU A 166 -1.26 -11.31 -13.37
N ILE A 167 -1.80 -12.23 -12.56
CA ILE A 167 -1.53 -13.66 -12.69
C ILE A 167 -2.76 -14.33 -13.28
N ARG A 168 -2.61 -14.89 -14.48
CA ARG A 168 -3.68 -15.65 -15.15
C ARG A 168 -3.59 -17.13 -14.81
N ALA A 169 -4.73 -17.82 -14.74
CA ALA A 169 -4.75 -19.28 -14.62
C ALA A 169 -3.94 -19.91 -15.76
N GLY A 170 -2.99 -20.78 -15.43
CA GLY A 170 -2.06 -21.39 -16.39
C GLY A 170 -0.77 -20.59 -16.65
N THR A 171 -0.57 -19.45 -15.97
CA THR A 171 0.74 -18.77 -15.96
C THR A 171 1.75 -19.66 -15.25
N LEU A 172 2.72 -20.18 -16.01
CA LEU A 172 3.86 -20.87 -15.43
C LEU A 172 4.77 -19.84 -14.77
N ALA A 173 4.92 -19.96 -13.44
CA ALA A 173 6.00 -19.31 -12.71
C ALA A 173 7.32 -19.98 -13.08
N ASP A 174 7.77 -19.81 -14.32
CA ASP A 174 9.10 -20.23 -14.74
C ASP A 174 10.13 -19.23 -14.19
N ALA A 175 11.34 -19.70 -13.97
CA ALA A 175 12.53 -18.88 -13.72
C ALA A 175 12.82 -17.86 -14.86
N ALA A 176 11.94 -17.74 -15.86
CA ALA A 176 11.96 -16.71 -16.89
C ALA A 176 12.02 -15.29 -16.29
N THR A 177 11.34 -14.99 -15.17
CA THR A 177 11.48 -13.67 -14.49
C THR A 177 12.91 -13.37 -14.03
N ILE A 178 13.70 -14.40 -13.71
CA ILE A 178 15.11 -14.28 -13.30
C ILE A 178 16.05 -14.38 -14.50
N LYS A 179 15.72 -15.22 -15.48
CA LYS A 179 16.59 -15.56 -16.62
C LYS A 179 16.43 -14.60 -17.79
N LEU A 180 15.22 -14.11 -18.07
CA LEU A 180 14.92 -13.29 -19.24
C LEU A 180 15.63 -11.93 -19.18
N PRO A 181 15.61 -11.16 -18.08
CA PRO A 181 16.39 -9.91 -17.98
C PRO A 181 17.91 -10.12 -18.07
N LYS A 182 18.40 -11.36 -17.88
CA LYS A 182 19.81 -11.74 -18.05
C LYS A 182 20.14 -12.19 -19.48
N ARG A 183 19.14 -12.40 -20.33
CA ARG A 183 19.27 -12.97 -21.68
C ARG A 183 18.90 -11.99 -22.79
N ILE A 184 18.02 -11.02 -22.53
CA ILE A 184 17.58 -10.00 -23.48
C ILE A 184 17.62 -8.60 -22.84
N PRO A 185 17.53 -7.50 -23.61
CA PRO A 185 17.56 -6.16 -23.04
C PRO A 185 16.48 -5.94 -21.97
N TYR A 186 16.85 -5.26 -20.88
CA TYR A 186 16.01 -5.13 -19.68
C TYR A 186 14.60 -4.59 -19.97
N HIS A 187 14.48 -3.52 -20.77
CA HIS A 187 13.19 -2.93 -21.11
C HIS A 187 12.27 -3.88 -21.90
N VAL A 188 12.83 -4.75 -22.73
CA VAL A 188 12.08 -5.78 -23.47
C VAL A 188 11.63 -6.89 -22.53
N ALA A 189 12.52 -7.34 -21.64
CA ALA A 189 12.16 -8.32 -20.62
C ALA A 189 11.05 -7.80 -19.70
N MET A 190 11.14 -6.55 -19.26
CA MET A 190 10.12 -5.93 -18.39
C MET A 190 8.78 -5.74 -19.12
N ASP A 191 8.79 -5.34 -20.40
CA ASP A 191 7.56 -5.30 -21.21
C ASP A 191 6.85 -6.66 -21.22
N LEU A 192 7.57 -7.75 -21.53
CA LEU A 192 7.00 -9.10 -21.56
C LEU A 192 6.49 -9.56 -20.19
N LEU A 193 7.26 -9.31 -19.13
CA LEU A 193 6.92 -9.73 -17.77
C LEU A 193 5.75 -8.94 -17.18
N LEU A 194 5.63 -7.66 -17.49
CA LEU A 194 4.56 -6.80 -16.98
C LEU A 194 3.27 -6.93 -17.79
N THR A 195 3.37 -7.14 -19.12
CA THR A 195 2.19 -7.26 -19.99
C THR A 195 1.68 -8.70 -20.14
N GLY A 196 2.53 -9.70 -19.88
CA GLY A 196 2.20 -11.10 -20.10
C GLY A 196 1.93 -11.46 -21.56
N ARG A 197 2.33 -10.61 -22.53
CA ARG A 197 2.11 -10.88 -23.95
C ARG A 197 2.99 -12.02 -24.44
N TRP A 198 2.50 -12.77 -25.42
CA TRP A 198 3.29 -13.80 -26.09
C TRP A 198 4.33 -13.17 -27.03
N MET A 199 5.52 -13.74 -27.02
CA MET A 199 6.59 -13.41 -27.95
C MET A 199 6.39 -14.22 -29.24
N ASP A 200 6.44 -13.55 -30.40
CA ASP A 200 6.40 -14.26 -31.68
C ASP A 200 7.76 -14.87 -32.03
N VAL A 201 7.77 -15.77 -33.01
CA VAL A 201 8.96 -16.53 -33.39
C VAL A 201 10.06 -15.65 -33.99
N ALA A 202 9.71 -14.53 -34.64
CA ALA A 202 10.68 -13.61 -35.22
C ALA A 202 11.34 -12.75 -34.14
N GLU A 203 10.56 -12.31 -33.15
CA GLU A 203 11.05 -11.63 -31.95
C GLU A 203 11.95 -12.55 -31.12
N ALA A 204 11.55 -13.81 -30.92
CA ALA A 204 12.36 -14.81 -30.21
C ALA A 204 13.71 -15.06 -30.89
N HIS A 205 13.72 -15.14 -32.22
CA HIS A 205 14.96 -15.30 -32.98
C HIS A 205 15.83 -14.04 -32.92
N ARG A 206 15.23 -12.84 -33.03
CA ARG A 206 15.95 -11.56 -32.93
C ARG A 206 16.70 -11.42 -31.60
N TRP A 207 16.11 -11.91 -30.52
CA TRP A 207 16.72 -11.88 -29.19
C TRP A 207 17.58 -13.11 -28.86
N GLY A 208 17.76 -14.04 -29.79
CA GLY A 208 18.58 -15.23 -29.60
C GLY A 208 18.02 -16.23 -28.59
N LEU A 209 16.70 -16.20 -28.35
CA LEU A 209 16.01 -17.17 -27.50
C LEU A 209 15.74 -18.49 -28.26
N VAL A 210 15.69 -18.42 -29.59
CA VAL A 210 15.71 -19.58 -30.49
C VAL A 210 16.82 -19.41 -31.50
N ASN A 211 17.45 -20.52 -31.88
CA ASN A 211 18.59 -20.52 -32.80
C ASN A 211 18.17 -20.47 -34.28
N GLU A 212 16.98 -20.99 -34.61
CA GLU A 212 16.52 -21.14 -35.98
C GLU A 212 14.99 -21.08 -36.04
N VAL A 213 14.45 -20.52 -37.13
CA VAL A 213 13.01 -20.44 -37.41
C VAL A 213 12.73 -21.17 -38.71
N LEU A 214 11.81 -22.14 -38.67
CA LEU A 214 11.52 -23.00 -39.82
C LEU A 214 10.03 -23.06 -40.13
N PRO A 215 9.66 -23.25 -41.42
CA PRO A 215 8.32 -23.69 -41.78
C PRO A 215 7.98 -25.00 -41.08
N LYS A 216 6.71 -25.15 -40.67
CA LYS A 216 6.25 -26.30 -39.87
C LYS A 216 6.58 -27.64 -40.54
N GLU A 217 6.51 -27.69 -41.86
CA GLU A 217 6.74 -28.91 -42.66
C GLU A 217 8.19 -29.37 -42.62
N LYS A 218 9.13 -28.46 -42.31
CA LYS A 218 10.57 -28.75 -42.24
C LYS A 218 11.09 -28.97 -40.82
N LEU A 219 10.25 -28.74 -39.81
CA LEU A 219 10.66 -28.75 -38.41
C LEU A 219 11.14 -30.15 -37.99
N GLU A 220 10.34 -31.18 -38.27
CA GLU A 220 10.65 -32.56 -37.89
C GLU A 220 11.96 -33.05 -38.52
N ASP A 221 12.15 -32.79 -39.82
CA ASP A 221 13.38 -33.18 -40.52
C ASP A 221 14.61 -32.52 -39.90
N ARG A 222 14.51 -31.22 -39.55
CA ARG A 222 15.61 -30.50 -38.88
C ARG A 222 15.89 -31.04 -37.49
N VAL A 223 14.84 -31.33 -36.71
CA VAL A 223 14.97 -31.90 -35.37
C VAL A 223 15.74 -33.23 -35.45
N TRP A 224 15.39 -34.10 -36.39
CA TRP A 224 16.09 -35.36 -36.60
C TRP A 224 17.52 -35.20 -37.08
N GLU A 225 17.81 -34.22 -37.91
CA GLU A 225 19.17 -33.89 -38.33
C GLU A 225 20.05 -33.49 -37.12
N ILE A 226 19.55 -32.57 -36.29
CA ILE A 226 20.25 -32.14 -35.06
C ILE A 226 20.40 -33.30 -34.09
N ALA A 227 19.36 -34.10 -33.89
CA ALA A 227 19.40 -35.26 -33.00
C ALA A 227 20.46 -36.27 -33.45
N ARG A 228 20.56 -36.57 -34.75
CA ARG A 228 21.60 -37.44 -35.31
C ARG A 228 23.00 -36.85 -35.14
N LEU A 229 23.15 -35.53 -35.36
CA LEU A 229 24.42 -34.84 -35.15
C LEU A 229 24.88 -34.97 -33.69
N LEU A 230 23.99 -34.70 -32.73
CA LEU A 230 24.28 -34.85 -31.31
C LEU A 230 24.61 -36.30 -30.93
N ALA A 231 23.84 -37.27 -31.46
CA ALA A 231 24.06 -38.69 -31.22
C ALA A 231 25.36 -39.23 -31.85
N SER A 232 25.87 -38.58 -32.91
CA SER A 232 27.13 -38.94 -33.56
C SER A 232 28.38 -38.43 -32.83
N GLY A 233 28.21 -37.53 -31.86
CA GLY A 233 29.30 -37.04 -31.02
C GLY A 233 29.88 -38.16 -30.12
N PRO A 234 31.16 -38.05 -29.73
CA PRO A 234 31.73 -38.99 -28.75
C PRO A 234 30.90 -38.96 -27.46
N PRO A 235 30.73 -40.10 -26.76
CA PRO A 235 30.12 -40.11 -25.43
C PRO A 235 31.11 -39.48 -24.45
N LEU A 236 31.12 -38.15 -24.38
CA LEU A 236 31.89 -37.43 -23.38
C LEU A 236 30.95 -36.58 -22.54
N VAL A 237 30.77 -37.08 -21.32
CA VAL A 237 31.03 -36.36 -20.06
C VAL A 237 30.65 -34.89 -20.11
N PHE A 238 29.46 -34.59 -19.60
CA PHE A 238 29.25 -33.44 -18.74
C PHE A 238 29.20 -33.91 -17.30
#